data_AF-A0A1Q7PIL5-F1
#
_entry.id   AF-A0A1Q7PIL5-F1
#
_cell.length_a   1.000
_cell.length_b   1.000
_cell.length_c   1.000
_cell.angle_alpha   90.00
_cell.angle_beta   90.00
_cell.angle_gamma   90.00
#
_symmetry.space_group_name_H-M   'P 1'
#
loop_
_entity.id
_entity.type
_entity.pdbx_description
1 polymer ?
#
loop_
_entity_poly.entity_id
_entity_poly.type
_entity_poly.pdbx_seq_one_letter_code
_entity_poly.pdbx_strand_id
1 'polypeptide(L)'
;MYRRMTTVLADLHFAPTPAARANLRAEGVPVSRILVTGNTVIDALLDVAGRDSRPADPHLRELLGRRDRRVLLLTSHRRENWGEPQRRIFRAIREILDRFLDLDLVFPVHPNPIVSRPAQEILGSHPRAHLVAPLDYGTNVACMKAATIILTDSGGIQEEAPSLGRPVLVLRETTERPEGIAAGTARLVGTDHTRIVEETTRLLTDARAYARMTLARNPYGDGHAAERIVEGLRHFFGFVRTLPRAFSLSAGPAGARPAGRRGRARKRRSRV
;
A
#
# COMPACT_ATOMS: atom_id res chain seq x y z
N MET A 1 -18.06 7.47 12.87
CA MET A 1 -18.85 7.55 14.11
C MET A 1 -18.00 7.26 15.34
N TYR A 2 -17.42 6.06 15.48
CA TYR A 2 -16.60 5.68 16.64
C TYR A 2 -15.35 6.57 16.88
N ARG A 3 -14.64 7.00 15.82
CA ARG A 3 -13.45 7.88 15.95
C ARG A 3 -13.70 9.18 16.71
N ARG A 4 -14.87 9.82 16.51
CA ARG A 4 -15.21 11.07 17.20
C ARG A 4 -15.56 10.82 18.67
N MET A 5 -16.22 9.71 18.99
CA MET A 5 -16.47 9.30 20.37
C MET A 5 -15.16 9.01 21.11
N THR A 6 -14.26 8.24 20.51
CA THR A 6 -12.91 7.99 21.07
C THR A 6 -12.14 9.30 21.26
N THR A 7 -12.34 10.29 20.39
CA THR A 7 -11.66 11.59 20.50
C THR A 7 -12.03 12.30 21.81
N VAL A 8 -13.28 12.19 22.25
CA VAL A 8 -13.73 12.83 23.50
C VAL A 8 -13.17 12.13 24.75
N LEU A 9 -12.90 10.83 24.66
CA LEU A 9 -12.46 10.01 25.79
C LEU A 9 -10.94 9.93 25.93
N ALA A 10 -10.18 10.20 24.87
CA ALA A 10 -8.74 10.02 24.87
C ALA A 10 -8.01 11.21 25.52
N ASP A 11 -7.04 10.90 26.38
CA ASP A 11 -6.13 11.91 26.96
C ASP A 11 -5.02 12.34 26.00
N LEU A 12 -4.62 11.44 25.10
CA LEU A 12 -3.56 11.61 24.12
C LEU A 12 -4.00 11.13 22.75
N HIS A 13 -3.56 11.85 21.72
CA HIS A 13 -3.85 11.55 20.32
C HIS A 13 -2.56 11.42 19.52
N PHE A 14 -2.30 10.22 19.00
CA PHE A 14 -1.22 9.94 18.08
C PHE A 14 -1.76 10.02 16.65
N ALA A 15 -1.66 11.20 16.05
CA ALA A 15 -2.19 11.48 14.73
C ALA A 15 -1.23 10.96 13.65
N PRO A 16 -1.71 10.23 12.63
CA PRO A 16 -0.84 9.71 11.58
C PRO A 16 -0.27 10.82 10.69
N THR A 17 -1.04 11.89 10.45
CA THR A 17 -0.67 12.96 9.53
C THR A 17 -0.90 14.34 10.15
N PRO A 18 -0.24 15.40 9.64
CA PRO A 18 -0.56 16.78 10.01
C PRO A 18 -2.02 17.17 9.75
N ALA A 19 -2.65 16.59 8.72
CA ALA A 19 -4.07 16.79 8.43
C ALA A 19 -4.97 16.16 9.50
N ALA A 20 -4.65 14.94 9.96
CA ALA A 20 -5.35 14.33 11.10
C ALA A 20 -5.22 15.16 12.38
N ARG A 21 -4.04 15.75 12.64
CA ARG A 21 -3.87 16.74 13.73
C ARG A 21 -4.76 17.96 13.54
N ALA A 22 -4.84 18.50 12.32
CA ALA A 22 -5.70 19.66 12.04
C ALA A 22 -7.18 19.37 12.30
N ASN A 23 -7.66 18.17 11.93
CA ASN A 23 -9.03 17.74 12.23
C ASN A 23 -9.29 17.67 13.74
N LEU A 24 -8.38 17.09 14.53
CA LEU A 24 -8.49 17.04 15.99
C LEU A 24 -8.54 18.45 16.60
N ARG A 25 -7.71 19.38 16.10
CA ARG A 25 -7.73 20.79 16.54
C ARG A 25 -9.07 21.47 16.22
N ALA A 26 -9.63 21.23 15.03
CA ALA A 26 -10.93 21.77 14.65
C ALA A 26 -12.07 21.23 15.52
N GLU A 27 -11.88 20.05 16.12
CA GLU A 27 -12.79 19.45 17.10
C GLU A 27 -12.52 19.90 18.56
N GLY A 28 -11.60 20.85 18.79
CA GLY A 28 -11.33 21.43 20.10
C GLY A 28 -10.29 20.70 20.94
N VAL A 29 -9.59 19.69 20.39
CA VAL A 29 -8.54 18.96 21.12
C VAL A 29 -7.31 19.87 21.34
N PRO A 30 -6.81 20.02 22.58
CA PRO A 30 -5.62 20.80 22.87
C PRO A 30 -4.38 20.30 22.12
N VAL A 31 -3.59 21.21 21.55
CA VAL A 31 -2.37 20.86 20.78
C VAL A 31 -1.37 20.06 21.61
N SER A 32 -1.27 20.34 22.91
CA SER A 32 -0.40 19.60 23.84
C SER A 32 -0.76 18.12 23.99
N ARG A 33 -1.98 17.72 23.58
CA ARG A 33 -2.46 16.33 23.60
C ARG A 33 -2.34 15.64 22.24
N ILE A 34 -1.80 16.31 21.22
CA ILE A 34 -1.72 15.75 19.87
C ILE A 34 -0.26 15.68 19.40
N LEU A 35 0.21 14.46 19.15
CA LEU A 35 1.51 14.19 18.55
C LEU A 35 1.32 13.62 17.14
N VAL A 36 2.00 14.17 16.14
CA VAL A 36 2.02 13.57 14.79
C VAL A 36 3.10 12.50 14.75
N THR A 37 2.71 11.25 14.59
CA THR A 37 3.62 10.09 14.73
C THR A 37 3.96 9.42 13.40
N GLY A 38 3.14 9.63 12.37
CA GLY A 38 3.03 8.64 11.29
C GLY A 38 2.08 7.51 11.70
N ASN A 39 1.74 6.67 10.74
CA ASN A 39 0.86 5.52 10.91
C ASN A 39 1.68 4.25 11.15
N THR A 40 1.38 3.54 12.23
CA THR A 40 2.06 2.30 12.64
C THR A 40 1.93 1.16 11.64
N VAL A 41 1.00 1.26 10.68
CA VAL A 41 0.92 0.30 9.56
C VAL A 41 2.21 0.32 8.72
N ILE A 42 2.91 1.46 8.64
CA ILE A 42 4.17 1.56 7.91
C ILE A 42 5.30 0.84 8.66
N ASP A 43 5.32 0.92 9.98
CA ASP A 43 6.25 0.19 10.85
C ASP A 43 6.09 -1.32 10.62
N ALA A 44 4.85 -1.83 10.70
CA ALA A 44 4.53 -3.23 10.48
C ALA A 44 4.89 -3.69 9.06
N LEU A 45 4.56 -2.87 8.06
CA LEU A 45 4.89 -3.13 6.66
C LEU A 45 6.39 -3.27 6.44
N LEU A 46 7.19 -2.33 6.95
CA LEU A 46 8.64 -2.32 6.72
C LEU A 46 9.34 -3.47 7.44
N ASP A 47 8.87 -3.82 8.65
CA ASP A 47 9.33 -5.02 9.35
C ASP A 47 9.03 -6.29 8.54
N VAL A 48 7.77 -6.51 8.13
CA VAL A 48 7.39 -7.69 7.34
C VAL A 48 8.09 -7.71 5.97
N ALA A 49 8.21 -6.56 5.31
CA ALA A 49 8.93 -6.43 4.05
C ALA A 49 10.43 -6.71 4.18
N GLY A 50 11.03 -6.48 5.36
CA GLY A 50 12.43 -6.78 5.65
C GLY A 50 12.71 -8.27 5.87
N ARG A 51 11.68 -9.07 6.18
CA ARG A 51 11.80 -10.52 6.37
C ARG A 51 11.91 -11.23 5.01
N ASP A 52 12.66 -12.34 4.95
CA ASP A 52 12.69 -13.24 3.78
C ASP A 52 11.48 -14.19 3.83
N SER A 53 10.27 -13.61 3.79
CA SER A 53 9.02 -14.37 3.73
C SER A 53 8.64 -14.62 2.28
N ARG A 54 8.54 -15.90 1.91
CA ARG A 54 8.02 -16.32 0.60
C ARG A 54 6.60 -16.83 0.76
N PRO A 55 5.70 -16.60 -0.22
CA PRO A 55 4.39 -17.22 -0.23
C PRO A 55 4.49 -18.74 -0.02
N ALA A 56 3.63 -19.27 0.84
CA ALA A 56 3.52 -20.71 1.07
C ALA A 56 3.00 -21.44 -0.18
N ASP A 57 2.13 -20.78 -0.95
CA ASP A 57 1.66 -21.23 -2.25
C ASP A 57 2.83 -21.27 -3.27
N PRO A 58 3.17 -22.46 -3.83
CA PRO A 58 4.23 -22.60 -4.83
C PRO A 58 3.96 -21.84 -6.12
N HIS A 59 2.71 -21.80 -6.59
CA HIS A 59 2.31 -21.10 -7.81
C HIS A 59 2.56 -19.59 -7.66
N LEU A 60 2.09 -19.03 -6.55
CA LEU A 60 2.31 -17.61 -6.25
C LEU A 60 3.81 -17.31 -6.08
N ARG A 61 4.57 -18.20 -5.43
CA ARG A 61 6.01 -18.04 -5.26
C ARG A 61 6.75 -18.01 -6.59
N GLU A 62 6.40 -18.90 -7.53
CA GLU A 62 6.96 -18.92 -8.87
C GLU A 62 6.61 -17.64 -9.63
N LEU A 63 5.32 -17.28 -9.66
CA LEU A 63 4.81 -16.10 -10.33
C LEU A 63 5.53 -14.82 -9.89
N LEU A 64 5.64 -14.58 -8.57
CA LEU A 64 6.31 -13.40 -8.02
C LEU A 64 7.85 -13.45 -8.16
N GLY A 65 8.42 -14.62 -8.45
CA GLY A 65 9.84 -14.83 -8.68
C GLY A 65 10.30 -14.45 -10.10
N ARG A 66 9.37 -14.37 -11.05
CA ARG A 66 9.66 -14.03 -12.45
C ARG A 66 10.11 -12.59 -12.60
N ARG A 67 11.18 -12.38 -13.38
CA ARG A 67 11.77 -11.05 -13.64
C ARG A 67 11.46 -10.52 -15.03
N ASP A 68 11.08 -11.42 -15.93
CA ASP A 68 10.64 -11.17 -17.30
C ASP A 68 9.19 -10.69 -17.38
N ARG A 69 8.46 -10.67 -16.26
CA ARG A 69 7.04 -10.31 -16.20
C ARG A 69 6.76 -9.22 -15.19
N ARG A 70 5.76 -8.40 -15.51
CA ARG A 70 5.21 -7.38 -14.62
C ARG A 70 4.01 -7.96 -13.88
N VAL A 71 3.77 -7.47 -12.67
CA VAL A 71 2.65 -7.91 -11.83
C VAL A 71 1.69 -6.75 -11.59
N LEU A 72 0.41 -6.97 -11.86
CA LEU A 72 -0.70 -6.10 -11.46
C LEU A 72 -1.36 -6.74 -10.24
N LEU A 73 -1.30 -6.08 -9.07
CA LEU A 73 -2.03 -6.54 -7.89
C LEU A 73 -3.38 -5.83 -7.85
N LEU A 74 -4.46 -6.60 -7.81
CA LEU A 74 -5.82 -6.10 -7.63
C LEU A 74 -6.34 -6.48 -6.25
N THR A 75 -6.97 -5.53 -5.56
CA THR A 75 -7.87 -5.83 -4.44
C THR A 75 -9.15 -5.03 -4.60
N SER A 76 -10.30 -5.71 -4.70
CA SER A 76 -11.60 -5.05 -4.74
C SER A 76 -12.60 -5.79 -3.85
N HIS A 77 -13.07 -5.11 -2.81
CA HIS A 77 -13.93 -5.70 -1.79
C HIS A 77 -14.93 -4.71 -1.16
N ARG A 78 -14.82 -3.42 -1.47
CA ARG A 78 -15.67 -2.38 -0.90
C ARG A 78 -17.12 -2.52 -1.39
N ARG A 79 -18.07 -2.29 -0.48
CA ARG A 79 -19.51 -2.47 -0.77
C ARG A 79 -20.01 -1.49 -1.83
N GLU A 80 -19.48 -0.27 -1.83
CA GLU A 80 -19.82 0.76 -2.83
C GLU A 80 -19.44 0.35 -4.27
N ASN A 81 -18.54 -0.64 -4.42
CA ASN A 81 -18.14 -1.13 -5.73
C ASN A 81 -18.98 -2.34 -6.20
N TRP A 82 -19.79 -2.96 -5.35
CA TRP A 82 -20.53 -4.18 -5.72
C TRP A 82 -21.49 -3.95 -6.90
N GLY A 83 -21.68 -4.99 -7.72
CA GLY A 83 -22.53 -4.93 -8.91
C GLY A 83 -21.78 -4.43 -10.14
N GLU A 84 -22.41 -3.53 -10.90
CA GLU A 84 -21.85 -3.04 -12.17
C GLU A 84 -20.50 -2.31 -12.03
N PRO A 85 -20.25 -1.46 -11.01
CA PRO A 85 -18.94 -0.82 -10.86
C PRO A 85 -17.79 -1.83 -10.80
N GLN A 86 -17.94 -2.92 -10.04
CA GLN A 86 -16.96 -4.00 -9.96
C GLN A 86 -16.83 -4.79 -11.26
N ARG A 87 -17.94 -5.05 -11.97
CA ARG A 87 -17.88 -5.68 -13.30
C ARG A 87 -17.11 -4.82 -14.30
N ARG A 88 -17.27 -3.49 -14.28
CA ARG A 88 -16.48 -2.56 -15.10
C ARG A 88 -15.00 -2.62 -14.78
N ILE A 89 -14.63 -2.67 -13.50
CA ILE A 89 -13.24 -2.89 -13.07
C ILE A 89 -12.69 -4.17 -13.68
N PHE A 90 -13.40 -5.30 -13.55
CA PHE A 90 -12.90 -6.59 -14.06
C PHE A 90 -12.78 -6.60 -15.59
N ARG A 91 -13.70 -5.97 -16.32
CA ARG A 91 -13.59 -5.82 -17.79
C ARG A 91 -12.38 -4.97 -18.18
N ALA A 92 -12.13 -3.87 -17.46
CA ALA A 92 -10.96 -3.02 -17.68
C ALA A 92 -9.65 -3.80 -17.45
N ILE A 93 -9.59 -4.58 -16.37
CA ILE A 93 -8.44 -5.45 -16.07
C ILE A 93 -8.23 -6.48 -17.18
N ARG A 94 -9.30 -7.09 -17.69
CA ARG A 94 -9.21 -8.03 -18.81
C ARG A 94 -8.63 -7.37 -20.06
N GLU A 95 -9.10 -6.19 -20.43
CA GLU A 95 -8.55 -5.44 -21.56
C GLU A 95 -7.06 -5.11 -21.36
N ILE A 96 -6.68 -4.66 -20.16
CA ILE A 96 -5.27 -4.38 -19.82
C ILE A 96 -4.43 -5.65 -20.00
N LEU A 97 -4.91 -6.80 -19.53
CA LEU A 97 -4.19 -8.07 -19.69
C LEU A 97 -4.10 -8.52 -21.16
N ASP A 98 -5.13 -8.26 -21.97
CA ASP A 98 -5.11 -8.56 -23.41
C ASP A 98 -4.08 -7.68 -24.14
N ARG A 99 -3.94 -6.42 -23.73
CA ARG A 99 -3.01 -5.43 -24.32
C ARG A 99 -1.55 -5.62 -23.92
N PHE A 100 -1.29 -6.04 -22.69
CA PHE A 100 0.07 -6.17 -22.14
C PHE A 100 0.43 -7.61 -21.91
N LEU A 101 1.06 -8.23 -22.92
CA LEU A 101 1.29 -9.68 -22.92
C LEU A 101 2.25 -10.15 -21.82
N ASP A 102 3.11 -9.26 -21.31
CA ASP A 102 4.09 -9.48 -20.25
C ASP A 102 3.55 -9.16 -18.83
N LEU A 103 2.24 -8.88 -18.69
CA LEU A 103 1.60 -8.53 -17.43
C LEU A 103 0.75 -9.69 -16.89
N ASP A 104 0.97 -10.02 -15.62
CA ASP A 104 0.16 -10.97 -14.86
C ASP A 104 -0.65 -10.26 -13.79
N LEU A 105 -1.92 -10.64 -13.63
CA LEU A 105 -2.80 -10.20 -12.56
C LEU A 105 -2.70 -11.17 -11.39
N VAL A 106 -2.45 -10.65 -10.19
CA VAL A 106 -2.73 -11.36 -8.93
C VAL A 106 -3.95 -10.70 -8.29
N PHE A 107 -5.00 -11.49 -8.04
CA PHE A 107 -6.20 -11.00 -7.37
C PHE A 107 -6.62 -11.94 -6.24
N PRO A 108 -6.36 -11.57 -4.97
CA PRO A 108 -6.92 -12.23 -3.81
C PRO A 108 -8.42 -11.97 -3.74
N VAL A 109 -9.21 -12.97 -4.13
CA VAL A 109 -10.66 -12.80 -4.30
C VAL A 109 -11.35 -12.93 -2.94
N HIS A 110 -12.13 -11.91 -2.59
CA HIS A 110 -12.95 -11.95 -1.38
C HIS A 110 -13.98 -13.10 -1.49
N PRO A 111 -14.18 -13.92 -0.44
CA PRO A 111 -14.99 -15.14 -0.53
C PRO A 111 -16.49 -14.88 -0.79
N ASN A 112 -16.97 -13.68 -0.45
CA ASN A 112 -18.35 -13.26 -0.71
C ASN A 112 -18.74 -13.50 -2.19
N PRO A 113 -19.79 -14.30 -2.49
CA PRO A 113 -20.26 -14.58 -3.85
C PRO A 113 -20.57 -13.35 -4.70
N ILE A 114 -20.93 -12.22 -4.08
CA ILE A 114 -21.16 -10.95 -4.77
C ILE A 114 -19.88 -10.48 -5.48
N VAL A 115 -18.71 -10.78 -4.91
CA VAL A 115 -17.39 -10.43 -5.44
C VAL A 115 -16.78 -11.58 -6.24
N SER A 116 -16.84 -12.81 -5.70
CA SER A 116 -16.14 -13.95 -6.29
C SER A 116 -16.77 -14.46 -7.59
N ARG A 117 -18.11 -14.44 -7.73
CA ARG A 117 -18.77 -14.89 -8.97
C ARG A 117 -18.42 -14.00 -10.17
N PRO A 118 -18.57 -12.66 -10.11
CA PRO A 118 -18.20 -11.81 -11.25
C PRO A 118 -16.71 -11.87 -11.58
N ALA A 119 -15.84 -12.04 -10.57
CA ALA A 119 -14.41 -12.22 -10.77
C ALA A 119 -14.14 -13.49 -11.60
N GLN A 120 -14.74 -14.62 -11.20
CA GLN A 120 -14.60 -15.88 -11.92
C GLN A 120 -15.20 -15.82 -13.33
N GLU A 121 -16.40 -15.24 -13.49
CA GLU A 121 -17.08 -15.09 -14.78
C GLU A 121 -16.25 -14.29 -15.80
N ILE A 122 -15.62 -13.19 -15.37
CA ILE A 122 -14.96 -12.24 -16.27
C ILE A 122 -13.47 -12.56 -16.43
N LEU A 123 -12.78 -12.95 -15.36
CA LEU A 123 -11.33 -13.11 -15.34
C LEU A 123 -10.88 -14.57 -15.24
N GLY A 124 -11.74 -15.49 -14.79
CA GLY A 124 -11.32 -16.84 -14.39
C GLY A 124 -10.78 -17.73 -15.50
N SER A 125 -11.09 -17.43 -16.77
CA SER A 125 -10.54 -18.15 -17.93
C SER A 125 -9.33 -17.48 -18.58
N HIS A 126 -8.92 -16.31 -18.10
CA HIS A 126 -7.79 -15.60 -18.67
C HIS A 126 -6.46 -16.20 -18.16
N PRO A 127 -5.52 -16.62 -19.03
CA PRO A 127 -4.35 -17.42 -18.63
C PRO A 127 -3.34 -16.67 -17.73
N ARG A 128 -3.40 -15.33 -17.72
CA ARG A 128 -2.58 -14.45 -16.87
C ARG A 128 -3.36 -13.83 -15.70
N ALA A 129 -4.57 -14.31 -15.43
CA ALA A 129 -5.38 -13.85 -14.30
C ALA A 129 -5.34 -14.89 -13.17
N HIS A 130 -4.51 -14.63 -12.16
CA HIS A 130 -4.30 -15.51 -11.02
C HIS A 130 -5.25 -15.12 -9.90
N LEU A 131 -6.47 -15.69 -9.95
CA LEU A 131 -7.48 -15.57 -8.89
C LEU A 131 -7.10 -16.50 -7.73
N VAL A 132 -6.69 -15.93 -6.60
CA VAL A 132 -6.21 -16.69 -5.43
C VAL A 132 -7.13 -16.49 -4.23
N ALA A 133 -7.03 -17.39 -3.25
CA ALA A 133 -7.70 -17.23 -1.98
C ALA A 133 -7.19 -15.97 -1.23
N PRO A 134 -7.97 -15.43 -0.28
CA PRO A 134 -7.51 -14.34 0.58
C PRO A 134 -6.15 -14.65 1.21
N LEU A 135 -5.23 -13.67 1.12
CA LEU A 135 -3.85 -13.83 1.55
C LEU A 135 -3.69 -13.42 3.02
N ASP A 136 -2.80 -14.10 3.73
CA ASP A 136 -2.27 -13.58 4.98
C ASP A 136 -1.46 -12.29 4.74
N TYR A 137 -1.18 -11.55 5.81
CA TYR A 137 -0.49 -10.26 5.70
C TYR A 137 0.91 -10.36 5.06
N GLY A 138 1.70 -11.37 5.44
CA GLY A 138 3.06 -11.53 4.92
C GLY A 138 3.07 -11.85 3.42
N THR A 139 2.17 -12.73 3.00
CA THR A 139 1.97 -13.06 1.58
C THR A 139 1.45 -11.86 0.80
N ASN A 140 0.53 -11.07 1.36
CA ASN A 140 0.07 -9.82 0.73
C ASN A 140 1.20 -8.79 0.57
N VAL A 141 2.06 -8.63 1.58
CA VAL A 141 3.26 -7.77 1.49
C VAL A 141 4.21 -8.27 0.41
N ALA A 142 4.40 -9.59 0.26
CA ALA A 142 5.19 -10.16 -0.82
C ALA A 142 4.61 -9.82 -2.21
N CYS A 143 3.28 -9.93 -2.38
CA CYS A 143 2.59 -9.50 -3.59
C CYS A 143 2.77 -8.01 -3.86
N MET A 144 2.58 -7.13 -2.86
CA MET A 144 2.80 -5.69 -3.01
C MET A 144 4.24 -5.38 -3.41
N LYS A 145 5.23 -6.03 -2.80
CA LYS A 145 6.66 -5.86 -3.15
C LYS A 145 6.99 -6.26 -4.58
N ALA A 146 6.31 -7.27 -5.12
CA ALA A 146 6.52 -7.75 -6.48
C ALA A 146 5.70 -6.97 -7.53
N ALA A 147 4.61 -6.33 -7.11
CA ALA A 147 3.74 -5.55 -7.99
C ALA A 147 4.51 -4.47 -8.74
N THR A 148 4.16 -4.29 -10.01
CA THR A 148 4.52 -3.11 -10.81
C THR A 148 3.54 -1.99 -10.51
N ILE A 149 2.23 -2.29 -10.51
CA ILE A 149 1.15 -1.34 -10.18
C ILE A 149 0.16 -2.05 -9.27
N ILE A 150 -0.47 -1.30 -8.36
CA ILE A 150 -1.53 -1.80 -7.49
C ILE A 150 -2.83 -1.04 -7.78
N LEU A 151 -3.90 -1.78 -8.05
CA LEU A 151 -5.27 -1.27 -8.20
C LEU A 151 -6.07 -1.70 -6.97
N THR A 152 -6.59 -0.75 -6.20
CA THR A 152 -7.17 -1.07 -4.89
C THR A 152 -8.34 -0.18 -4.49
N ASP A 153 -9.30 -0.74 -3.77
CA ASP A 153 -10.29 0.00 -2.98
C ASP A 153 -10.03 -0.11 -1.45
N SER A 154 -8.89 -0.69 -1.06
CA SER A 154 -8.44 -0.81 0.33
C SER A 154 -7.84 0.50 0.83
N GLY A 155 -8.24 0.91 2.04
CA GLY A 155 -7.65 2.07 2.71
C GLY A 155 -6.22 1.79 3.19
N GLY A 156 -5.96 0.61 3.75
CA GLY A 156 -4.63 0.24 4.25
C GLY A 156 -3.58 0.18 3.14
N ILE A 157 -3.93 -0.43 1.99
CA ILE A 157 -3.01 -0.52 0.85
C ILE A 157 -2.65 0.87 0.29
N GLN A 158 -3.57 1.85 0.34
CA GLN A 158 -3.24 3.23 -0.04
C GLN A 158 -2.18 3.86 0.86
N GLU A 159 -2.12 3.48 2.13
CA GLU A 159 -1.09 3.93 3.06
C GLU A 159 0.20 3.13 2.90
N GLU A 160 0.12 1.82 2.70
CA GLU A 160 1.25 0.89 2.72
C GLU A 160 2.07 0.89 1.42
N ALA A 161 1.41 0.70 0.28
CA ALA A 161 2.06 0.52 -1.01
C ALA A 161 3.09 1.62 -1.39
N PRO A 162 2.86 2.91 -1.07
CA PRO A 162 3.85 3.95 -1.33
C PRO A 162 5.19 3.74 -0.63
N SER A 163 5.22 3.16 0.59
CA SER A 163 6.48 2.85 1.29
C SER A 163 7.28 1.73 0.61
N LEU A 164 6.64 0.94 -0.25
CA LEU A 164 7.30 -0.06 -1.09
C LEU A 164 7.67 0.48 -2.48
N GLY A 165 7.46 1.78 -2.73
CA GLY A 165 7.69 2.41 -4.04
C GLY A 165 6.74 1.90 -5.12
N ARG A 166 5.48 1.62 -4.76
CA ARG A 166 4.48 1.03 -5.67
C ARG A 166 3.39 2.05 -6.00
N PRO A 167 3.19 2.39 -7.29
CA PRO A 167 2.09 3.27 -7.69
C PRO A 167 0.73 2.65 -7.37
N VAL A 168 -0.18 3.46 -6.84
CA VAL A 168 -1.53 3.03 -6.45
C VAL A 168 -2.59 3.75 -7.29
N LEU A 169 -3.43 3.00 -7.98
CA LEU A 169 -4.66 3.50 -8.58
C LEU A 169 -5.85 3.11 -7.69
N VAL A 170 -6.56 4.11 -7.19
CA VAL A 170 -7.63 3.95 -6.21
C VAL A 170 -8.96 3.79 -6.94
N LEU A 171 -9.55 2.61 -6.78
CA LEU A 171 -10.80 2.17 -7.42
C LEU A 171 -12.03 2.69 -6.67
N ARG A 172 -12.05 3.98 -6.36
CA ARG A 172 -13.13 4.66 -5.60
C ARG A 172 -13.31 6.08 -6.14
N GLU A 173 -14.54 6.58 -6.06
CA GLU A 173 -14.84 7.97 -6.44
C GLU A 173 -14.34 8.98 -5.40
N THR A 174 -14.25 8.56 -4.14
CA THR A 174 -13.74 9.36 -3.02
C THR A 174 -12.80 8.53 -2.16
N THR A 175 -11.95 9.20 -1.37
CA THR A 175 -11.06 8.53 -0.43
C THR A 175 -10.93 9.31 0.87
N GLU A 176 -10.87 8.58 1.97
CA GLU A 176 -10.47 9.07 3.29
C GLU A 176 -8.95 9.26 3.44
N ARG A 177 -8.19 9.08 2.35
CA ARG A 177 -6.73 9.22 2.25
C ARG A 177 -6.32 10.33 1.27
N PRO A 178 -6.78 11.58 1.48
CA PRO A 178 -6.48 12.68 0.56
C PRO A 178 -4.98 13.01 0.50
N GLU A 179 -4.22 12.70 1.55
CA GLU A 179 -2.78 13.00 1.61
C GLU A 179 -2.00 12.20 0.55
N GLY A 180 -2.34 10.94 0.31
CA GLY A 180 -1.71 10.11 -0.73
C GLY A 180 -1.97 10.63 -2.14
N ILE A 181 -3.16 11.19 -2.38
CA ILE A 181 -3.50 11.84 -3.64
C ILE A 181 -2.70 13.14 -3.80
N ALA A 182 -2.67 13.97 -2.76
CA ALA A 182 -1.93 15.24 -2.76
C ALA A 182 -0.41 15.04 -2.90
N ALA A 183 0.14 13.99 -2.30
CA ALA A 183 1.56 13.63 -2.40
C ALA A 183 1.93 13.00 -3.75
N GLY A 184 0.94 12.58 -4.55
CA GLY A 184 1.16 11.90 -5.82
C GLY A 184 1.58 10.43 -5.68
N THR A 185 1.47 9.83 -4.50
CA THR A 185 1.73 8.40 -4.28
C THR A 185 0.57 7.51 -4.73
N ALA A 186 -0.63 8.08 -4.79
CA ALA A 186 -1.84 7.42 -5.23
C ALA A 186 -2.66 8.32 -6.17
N ARG A 187 -3.51 7.72 -7.01
CA ARG A 187 -4.43 8.46 -7.88
C ARG A 187 -5.83 7.87 -7.84
N LEU A 188 -6.84 8.69 -7.60
CA LEU A 188 -8.24 8.30 -7.75
C LEU A 188 -8.55 8.07 -9.23
N VAL A 189 -9.05 6.89 -9.55
CA VAL A 189 -9.49 6.52 -10.91
C VAL A 189 -10.96 6.13 -10.96
N GLY A 190 -11.64 6.04 -9.81
CA GLY A 190 -13.04 5.65 -9.75
C GLY A 190 -13.24 4.20 -10.20
N THR A 191 -14.43 3.94 -10.73
CA THR A 191 -14.80 2.63 -11.29
C THR A 191 -15.09 2.68 -12.79
N ASP A 192 -14.71 3.79 -13.43
CA ASP A 192 -14.87 3.98 -14.86
C ASP A 192 -13.86 3.13 -15.63
N HIS A 193 -14.37 2.38 -16.60
CA HIS A 193 -13.59 1.43 -17.37
C HIS A 193 -12.46 2.12 -18.13
N THR A 194 -12.79 3.16 -18.91
CA THR A 194 -11.84 3.88 -19.76
C THR A 194 -10.74 4.50 -18.92
N ARG A 195 -11.08 5.17 -17.83
CA ARG A 195 -10.11 5.79 -16.93
C ARG A 195 -9.17 4.79 -16.27
N ILE A 196 -9.66 3.61 -15.86
CA ILE A 196 -8.82 2.55 -15.31
C ILE A 196 -7.82 2.06 -16.36
N VAL A 197 -8.29 1.81 -17.58
CA VAL A 197 -7.46 1.37 -18.71
C VAL A 197 -6.40 2.42 -19.06
N GLU A 198 -6.79 3.68 -19.21
CA GLU A 198 -5.90 4.79 -19.57
C GLU A 198 -4.81 5.03 -18.52
N GLU A 199 -5.18 5.10 -17.25
CA GLU A 199 -4.23 5.39 -16.18
C GLU A 199 -3.29 4.20 -15.91
N THR A 200 -3.80 2.97 -16.02
CA THR A 200 -2.94 1.78 -15.93
C THR A 200 -1.98 1.72 -17.12
N THR A 201 -2.48 1.94 -18.35
CA THR A 201 -1.67 2.04 -19.56
C THR A 201 -0.56 3.07 -19.40
N ARG A 202 -0.91 4.27 -18.95
CA ARG A 202 0.05 5.37 -18.76
C ARG A 202 1.16 4.96 -17.80
N LEU A 203 0.86 4.33 -16.68
CA LEU A 203 1.88 3.87 -15.74
C LEU A 203 2.71 2.70 -16.30
N LEU A 204 2.17 1.89 -17.20
CA LEU A 204 2.88 0.79 -17.85
C LEU A 204 3.77 1.24 -19.02
N THR A 205 3.56 2.43 -19.59
CA THR A 205 4.27 2.90 -20.81
C THR A 205 5.02 4.22 -20.65
N ASP A 206 4.64 5.09 -19.72
CA ASP A 206 5.33 6.35 -19.41
C ASP A 206 6.20 6.19 -18.15
N ALA A 207 7.50 5.96 -18.37
CA ALA A 207 8.49 5.82 -17.31
C ALA A 207 8.59 7.05 -16.40
N ARG A 208 8.31 8.26 -16.91
CA ARG A 208 8.31 9.48 -16.09
C ARG A 208 7.08 9.53 -15.20
N ALA A 209 5.91 9.14 -15.69
CA ALA A 209 4.70 9.03 -14.86
C ALA A 209 4.88 8.00 -13.74
N TYR A 210 5.41 6.82 -14.08
CA TYR A 210 5.75 5.79 -13.11
C TYR A 210 6.75 6.29 -12.05
N ALA A 211 7.86 6.88 -12.50
CA ALA A 211 8.90 7.41 -11.60
C ALA A 211 8.35 8.48 -10.64
N ARG A 212 7.49 9.39 -11.12
CA ARG A 212 6.88 10.42 -10.26
C ARG A 212 6.10 9.82 -9.08
N MET A 213 5.34 8.74 -9.30
CA MET A 213 4.58 8.10 -8.22
C MET A 213 5.46 7.28 -7.29
N THR A 214 6.45 6.56 -7.84
CA THR A 214 7.33 5.69 -7.02
C THR A 214 8.35 6.46 -6.18
N LEU A 215 8.75 7.66 -6.61
CA LEU A 215 9.68 8.53 -5.88
C LEU A 215 8.98 9.50 -4.91
N ALA A 216 7.64 9.59 -4.98
CA ALA A 216 6.87 10.40 -4.05
C ALA A 216 7.02 9.88 -2.62
N ARG A 217 7.16 10.80 -1.67
CA ARG A 217 7.30 10.45 -0.26
C ARG A 217 5.96 9.99 0.30
N ASN A 218 5.97 8.89 1.03
CA ASN A 218 4.76 8.41 1.69
C ASN A 218 4.31 9.42 2.78
N PRO A 219 3.13 10.06 2.64
CA PRO A 219 2.65 11.03 3.63
C PRO A 219 2.14 10.38 4.92
N TYR A 220 2.06 9.05 4.96
CA TYR A 220 1.50 8.32 6.10
C TYR A 220 2.55 7.87 7.11
N GLY A 221 3.84 7.86 6.79
CA GLY A 221 4.87 7.52 7.77
C GLY A 221 6.21 7.11 7.17
N ASP A 222 7.19 7.00 8.06
CA ASP A 222 8.57 6.62 7.77
C ASP A 222 9.01 5.33 8.48
N GLY A 223 8.09 4.62 9.15
CA GLY A 223 8.36 3.39 9.88
C GLY A 223 8.79 3.56 11.34
N HIS A 224 8.68 4.77 11.88
CA HIS A 224 9.04 5.10 13.27
C HIS A 224 7.85 5.59 14.11
N ALA A 225 6.61 5.24 13.73
CA ALA A 225 5.43 5.70 14.47
C ALA A 225 5.37 5.08 15.87
N ALA A 226 5.66 3.79 16.02
CA ALA A 226 5.66 3.10 17.31
C ALA A 226 6.68 3.70 18.27
N GLU A 227 7.89 3.99 17.79
CA GLU A 227 8.94 4.67 18.56
C GLU A 227 8.46 6.04 19.08
N ARG A 228 7.86 6.85 18.20
CA ARG A 228 7.32 8.17 18.59
C ARG A 228 6.16 8.07 19.56
N ILE A 229 5.31 7.06 19.44
CA ILE A 229 4.21 6.80 20.38
C ILE A 229 4.78 6.48 21.77
N VAL A 230 5.75 5.57 21.85
CA VAL A 230 6.40 5.19 23.11
C VAL A 230 7.07 6.40 23.76
N GLU A 231 7.82 7.19 23.01
CA GLU A 231 8.43 8.41 23.54
C GLU A 231 7.40 9.48 23.93
N GLY A 232 6.27 9.56 23.23
CA GLY A 232 5.15 10.44 23.58
C GLY A 232 4.52 10.06 24.92
N LEU A 233 4.35 8.76 25.17
CA LEU A 233 3.89 8.23 26.46
C LEU A 233 4.92 8.49 27.57
N ARG A 234 6.22 8.25 27.30
CA ARG A 234 7.30 8.54 28.25
C ARG A 234 7.32 10.00 28.66
N HIS A 235 7.09 10.91 27.71
CA HIS A 235 7.00 12.34 27.99
C HIS A 235 5.78 12.67 28.85
N PHE A 236 4.61 12.13 28.50
CA PHE A 236 3.36 12.37 29.24
C PHE A 236 3.44 11.94 30.71
N PHE A 237 4.06 10.79 30.99
CA PHE A 237 4.26 10.29 32.36
C PHE A 237 5.50 10.87 33.06
N GLY A 238 6.20 11.84 32.44
CA GLY A 238 7.34 12.52 33.06
C GLY A 238 8.65 11.74 33.10
N PHE A 239 8.74 10.60 32.40
CA PHE A 239 10.00 9.83 32.28
C PHE A 239 11.04 10.54 31.42
N VAL A 240 10.62 11.41 30.49
CA VAL A 240 11.51 12.26 29.69
C VAL A 240 10.98 13.69 29.64
N ARG A 241 11.90 14.67 29.65
CA ARG A 241 11.54 16.10 29.66
C ARG A 241 11.20 16.66 28.28
N THR A 242 11.73 16.06 27.22
CA THR A 242 11.59 16.54 25.85
C THR A 242 10.52 15.76 25.11
N LEU A 243 9.63 16.46 24.42
CA LEU A 243 8.66 15.85 23.51
C LEU A 243 9.41 15.21 22.31
N PRO A 244 9.04 14.00 21.86
CA PRO A 244 9.66 13.39 20.70
C PRO A 244 9.44 14.22 19.43
N ARG A 245 10.36 14.05 18.48
CA ARG A 245 10.26 14.68 17.17
C ARG A 245 9.04 14.13 16.42
N ALA A 246 8.11 15.01 16.10
CA ALA A 246 6.96 14.69 15.27
C ALA A 246 7.38 14.23 13.87
N PHE A 247 6.60 13.31 13.29
CA PHE A 247 6.74 12.94 11.89
C PHE A 247 6.50 14.16 10.99
N SER A 248 7.37 14.32 10.00
CA SER A 248 7.26 15.35 8.97
C SER A 248 7.82 14.86 7.65
N LEU A 249 7.14 15.19 6.56
CA LEU A 249 7.60 14.93 5.19
C LEU A 249 8.88 15.70 4.84
N SER A 250 9.20 16.76 5.58
CA SER A 250 10.31 17.69 5.30
C SER A 250 11.69 17.27 5.83
N ALA A 251 11.85 16.04 6.37
CA ALA A 251 13.13 15.59 6.93
C ALA A 251 13.67 14.35 6.22
N GLY A 252 14.90 14.43 5.69
CA GLY A 252 15.70 13.32 5.15
C GLY A 252 15.77 13.27 3.62
N PRO A 253 16.81 12.69 2.99
CA PRO A 253 16.95 12.64 1.54
C PRO A 253 16.03 11.59 0.91
N ALA A 254 15.70 11.75 -0.37
CA ALA A 254 15.04 10.72 -1.15
C ALA A 254 15.96 9.48 -1.28
N GLY A 255 15.44 8.30 -0.97
CA GLY A 255 16.04 7.02 -1.38
C GLY A 255 17.03 6.39 -0.40
N ALA A 256 16.53 5.66 0.58
CA ALA A 256 17.27 4.50 1.09
C ALA A 256 17.14 3.38 0.04
N ARG A 257 18.14 3.24 -0.84
CA ARG A 257 18.27 2.05 -1.70
C ARG A 257 18.37 0.82 -0.79
N PRO A 258 17.68 -0.30 -1.08
CA PRO A 258 17.93 -1.53 -0.34
C PRO A 258 19.38 -1.95 -0.57
N ALA A 259 20.11 -2.17 0.52
CA ALA A 259 21.50 -2.58 0.50
C ALA A 259 21.68 -3.83 -0.38
N GLY A 260 22.40 -3.68 -1.49
CA GLY A 260 22.74 -4.78 -2.38
C GLY A 260 23.51 -5.86 -1.61
N ARG A 261 23.09 -7.11 -1.80
CA ARG A 261 23.78 -8.31 -1.32
C ARG A 261 25.27 -8.22 -1.65
N ARG A 262 26.13 -8.02 -0.64
CA ARG A 262 27.56 -8.29 -0.77
C ARG A 262 27.72 -9.80 -0.97
N GLY A 263 28.12 -10.19 -2.18
CA GLY A 263 28.49 -11.56 -2.49
C GLY A 263 29.60 -12.03 -1.55
N ARG A 264 29.34 -13.09 -0.79
CA ARG A 264 30.39 -13.83 -0.10
C ARG A 264 31.24 -14.52 -1.16
N ALA A 265 32.44 -14.00 -1.41
CA ALA A 265 33.48 -14.70 -2.12
C ALA A 265 33.80 -16.01 -1.38
N ARG A 266 33.49 -17.16 -2.01
CA ARG A 266 33.98 -18.47 -1.57
C ARG A 266 35.51 -18.49 -1.74
N LYS A 267 36.24 -18.45 -0.63
CA LYS A 267 37.64 -18.88 -0.61
C LYS A 267 37.67 -20.38 -0.93
N ARG A 268 38.11 -20.74 -2.14
CA ARG A 268 38.61 -22.10 -2.45
C ARG A 268 39.81 -22.33 -1.54
N ARG A 269 39.70 -23.30 -0.62
CA ARG A 269 40.88 -23.94 -0.02
C ARG A 269 41.22 -25.14 -0.88
N SER A 270 42.34 -25.05 -1.57
CA SER A 270 43.10 -26.19 -2.04
C SER A 270 43.65 -26.94 -0.83
N ARG A 271 43.42 -28.26 -0.76
CA ARG A 271 44.33 -29.19 -0.11
C ARG A 271 44.35 -30.49 -0.91
N VAL A 272 45.59 -30.86 -1.24
CA VAL A 272 46.08 -32.21 -1.48
C VAL A 272 45.66 -33.12 -0.33
#